data_AF-A0A8B6BXX6-F1
#
_entry.id   AF-A0A8B6BXX6-F1
#
_cell.length_a   1.000
_cell.length_b   1.000
_cell.length_c   1.000
_cell.angle_alpha   90.00
_cell.angle_beta   90.00
_cell.angle_gamma   90.00
#
_symmetry.space_group_name_H-M   'P 1'
#
loop_
_entity.id
_entity.type
_entity.pdbx_description
1 polymer ?
#
loop_
_entity_poly.entity_id
_entity_poly.type
_entity_poly.pdbx_seq_one_letter_code
_entity_poly.pdbx_strand_id
1 'polypeptide(L)'
;MLGVIISVVASQIIGTIWYSSYFLGKPWMNNNYPGKSSEQISREGNFPVAIGVCIVGQACLALVLHYILLSYLGISGVEGAIRVGLGLGVLVTISDIPHCLFSCRSVIVFIIDHLYDTAVFVAMCTSIVHFG
;
A
#
# COMPACT_ATOMS: atom_id res chain seq x y z
N MET A 1 -19.29 -4.23 5.07
CA MET A 1 -18.94 -2.79 5.14
C MET A 1 -17.95 -2.46 6.25
N LEU A 2 -18.12 -3.02 7.46
CA LEU A 2 -17.15 -2.82 8.55
C LEU A 2 -15.72 -3.21 8.16
N GLY A 3 -15.53 -4.37 7.52
CA GLY A 3 -14.22 -4.79 7.01
C GLY A 3 -13.56 -3.82 6.00
N VAL A 4 -14.34 -3.09 5.20
CA VAL A 4 -13.84 -2.05 4.30
C VAL A 4 -13.29 -0.87 5.11
N ILE A 5 -14.03 -0.38 6.10
CA ILE A 5 -13.58 0.73 6.95
C ILE A 5 -12.30 0.34 7.71
N ILE A 6 -12.28 -0.85 8.30
CA ILE A 6 -11.11 -1.36 9.03
C ILE A 6 -9.92 -1.50 8.08
N SER A 7 -10.12 -1.98 6.84
CA SER A 7 -9.06 -2.12 5.86
C SER A 7 -8.39 -0.79 5.50
N VAL A 8 -9.18 0.29 5.34
CA VAL A 8 -8.66 1.63 5.04
C VAL A 8 -7.89 2.18 6.24
N VAL A 9 -8.42 2.02 7.46
CA VAL A 9 -7.71 2.44 8.68
C VAL A 9 -6.40 1.68 8.84
N ALA A 10 -6.42 0.36 8.62
CA ALA A 10 -5.22 -0.47 8.67
C ALA A 10 -4.18 -0.02 7.65
N SER A 11 -4.57 0.31 6.42
CA SER A 11 -3.64 0.78 5.39
C SER A 11 -2.94 2.09 5.81
N GLN A 12 -3.66 3.02 6.44
CA GLN A 12 -3.06 4.28 6.93
C GLN A 12 -2.11 4.06 8.11
N ILE A 13 -2.45 3.15 9.03
CA ILE A 13 -1.58 2.79 10.16
C ILE A 13 -0.30 2.16 9.64
N ILE A 14 -0.41 1.19 8.72
CA ILE A 14 0.74 0.55 8.08
C ILE A 14 1.59 1.62 7.39
N GLY A 15 1.01 2.51 6.58
CA GLY A 15 1.74 3.57 5.90
C GLY A 15 2.50 4.49 6.85
N THR A 16 1.85 4.90 7.94
CA THR A 16 2.47 5.75 8.97
C THR A 16 3.68 5.09 9.61
N ILE A 17 3.57 3.79 9.94
CA ILE A 17 4.68 3.03 10.54
C ILE A 17 5.78 2.79 9.50
N TRP A 18 5.40 2.36 8.30
CA TRP A 18 6.32 1.93 7.25
C TRP A 18 7.25 3.05 6.81
N TYR A 19 6.66 4.21 6.51
CA TYR A 19 7.38 5.41 6.06
C TYR A 19 7.83 6.31 7.22
N SER A 20 7.73 5.84 8.47
CA SER A 20 8.30 6.55 9.60
C SER A 20 9.83 6.59 9.51
N SER A 21 10.43 7.63 10.10
CA SER A 21 11.89 7.78 10.18
C SER A 21 12.58 6.68 11.02
N TYR A 22 11.80 5.90 11.77
CA TYR A 22 12.26 4.79 12.60
C TYR A 22 12.27 3.43 11.89
N PHE A 23 11.57 3.31 10.75
CA PHE A 23 11.49 2.05 9.99
C PHE A 23 12.15 2.18 8.62
N LEU A 24 11.39 2.43 7.55
CA LEU A 24 11.91 2.50 6.17
C LEU A 24 11.82 3.91 5.56
N GLY A 25 11.30 4.90 6.29
CA GLY A 25 11.15 6.27 5.80
C GLY A 25 12.47 6.94 5.44
N LYS A 26 13.54 6.74 6.22
CA LYS A 26 14.87 7.31 5.92
C LYS A 26 15.47 6.79 4.61
N PRO A 27 15.63 5.47 4.39
CA PRO A 27 16.15 4.96 3.13
C PRO A 27 15.23 5.29 1.95
N TRP A 28 13.91 5.26 2.13
CA TRP A 28 12.95 5.67 1.10
C TRP A 28 13.15 7.13 0.68
N MET A 29 13.22 8.05 1.66
CA MET A 29 13.38 9.48 1.42
C MET A 29 14.72 9.80 0.76
N ASN A 30 15.83 9.22 1.24
CA ASN A 30 17.17 9.47 0.70
C ASN A 30 17.32 9.02 -0.76
N ASN A 31 16.61 7.97 -1.16
CA ASN A 31 16.65 7.47 -2.53
C ASN A 31 15.67 8.20 -3.46
N ASN A 32 14.52 8.66 -2.97
CA ASN A 32 13.57 9.45 -3.77
C ASN A 32 13.97 10.92 -3.92
N TYR A 33 14.62 11.49 -2.90
CA TYR A 33 14.95 12.91 -2.83
C TYR A 33 16.42 13.11 -2.42
N PRO A 34 17.38 12.66 -3.26
CA PRO A 34 18.79 12.75 -2.94
C PRO A 34 19.21 14.19 -2.69
N GLY A 35 19.85 14.43 -1.54
CA GLY A 35 20.36 15.76 -1.14
C GLY A 35 19.31 16.72 -0.58
N LYS A 36 18.05 16.31 -0.42
CA LYS A 36 17.01 17.14 0.21
C LYS A 36 16.81 16.80 1.68
N SER A 37 16.64 17.82 2.52
CA SER A 37 16.20 17.63 3.91
C SER A 37 14.71 17.31 3.97
N SER A 38 14.27 16.73 5.08
CA SER A 38 12.84 16.50 5.35
C SER A 38 12.03 17.80 5.34
N GLU A 39 12.59 18.93 5.81
CA GLU A 39 11.89 20.22 5.73
C GLU A 39 11.73 20.71 4.29
N GLN A 40 12.75 20.54 3.43
CA GLN A 40 12.67 20.93 2.02
C GLN A 40 11.59 20.13 1.29
N ILE A 41 11.57 18.81 1.51
CA ILE A 41 10.56 17.91 0.96
C ILE A 41 9.17 18.33 1.45
N SER A 42 9.04 18.62 2.74
CA SER A 42 7.77 19.03 3.38
C SER A 42 7.21 20.34 2.83
N ARG A 43 8.08 21.31 2.49
CA ARG A 43 7.69 22.62 1.95
C ARG A 43 7.34 22.57 0.47
N GLU A 44 8.04 21.76 -0.31
CA GLU A 44 7.84 21.64 -1.76
C GLU A 44 6.71 20.68 -2.12
N GLY A 45 6.37 19.75 -1.24
CA GLY A 45 5.32 18.75 -1.47
C GLY A 45 3.92 19.23 -1.11
N ASN A 46 2.94 18.81 -1.90
CA ASN A 46 1.52 19.01 -1.61
C ASN A 46 0.95 17.84 -0.78
N PHE A 47 1.49 17.64 0.43
CA PHE A 47 1.12 16.50 1.30
C PHE A 47 -0.37 16.41 1.61
N PRO A 48 -1.10 17.51 1.89
CA PRO A 48 -2.54 17.40 2.19
C PRO A 48 -3.33 16.81 1.02
N VAL A 49 -3.04 17.24 -0.21
CA VAL A 49 -3.70 16.70 -1.41
C VAL A 49 -3.27 15.25 -1.63
N ALA A 50 -1.98 14.93 -1.50
CA ALA A 50 -1.48 13.56 -1.65
C ALA A 50 -2.15 12.61 -0.65
N ILE A 51 -2.25 12.99 0.63
CA ILE A 51 -2.94 12.20 1.67
C ILE A 51 -4.41 12.01 1.33
N GLY A 52 -5.10 13.07 0.91
CA GLY A 52 -6.52 13.00 0.53
C GLY A 52 -6.75 12.03 -0.64
N VAL A 53 -5.93 12.13 -1.69
CA VAL A 53 -5.98 11.22 -2.84
C VAL A 53 -5.67 9.78 -2.43
N CYS A 54 -4.67 9.56 -1.57
CA CYS A 54 -4.33 8.24 -1.05
C CYS A 54 -5.48 7.62 -0.25
N ILE A 55 -6.14 8.37 0.65
CA ILE A 55 -7.27 7.85 1.43
C ILE A 55 -8.43 7.44 0.51
N VAL A 56 -8.78 8.29 -0.46
CA VAL A 56 -9.85 7.98 -1.42
C VAL A 56 -9.47 6.77 -2.28
N GLY A 57 -8.24 6.72 -2.78
CA GLY A 57 -7.73 5.59 -3.56
C GLY A 57 -7.79 4.27 -2.79
N GLN A 58 -7.36 4.28 -1.52
CA GLN A 58 -7.41 3.11 -0.64
C GLN A 58 -8.85 2.69 -0.32
N ALA A 59 -9.78 3.64 -0.15
CA ALA A 59 -11.19 3.33 0.02
C ALA A 59 -11.81 2.69 -1.23
N CYS A 60 -11.51 3.22 -2.42
CA CYS A 60 -11.94 2.63 -3.69
C CYS A 60 -11.38 1.21 -3.86
N LEU A 61 -10.09 1.02 -3.60
CA LEU A 61 -9.44 -0.28 -3.66
C LEU A 61 -10.10 -1.27 -2.67
N ALA A 62 -10.36 -0.86 -1.43
CA ALA A 62 -11.03 -1.68 -0.44
C ALA A 62 -12.42 -2.13 -0.88
N LEU A 63 -13.21 -1.25 -1.51
CA LEU A 63 -14.52 -1.59 -2.05
C LEU A 63 -14.43 -2.60 -3.20
N VAL A 64 -13.46 -2.43 -4.10
CA VAL A 64 -13.21 -3.38 -5.19
C VAL A 64 -12.79 -4.73 -4.64
N LEU A 65 -11.86 -4.78 -3.69
CA LEU A 65 -11.43 -6.02 -3.04
C LEU A 65 -12.58 -6.69 -2.29
N HIS A 66 -13.46 -5.92 -1.63
CA HIS A 66 -14.65 -6.47 -0.98
C HIS A 66 -15.57 -7.20 -1.96
N TYR A 67 -15.86 -6.56 -3.11
CA TYR A 67 -16.65 -7.18 -4.17
C TYR A 67 -15.98 -8.45 -4.72
N ILE A 68 -14.68 -8.38 -5.03
CA ILE A 68 -13.94 -9.51 -5.61
C ILE A 68 -13.87 -10.67 -4.61
N LEU A 69 -13.48 -10.42 -3.36
CA LEU A 69 -13.25 -11.48 -2.37
C LEU A 69 -14.55 -12.16 -1.95
N LEU A 70 -15.57 -11.39 -1.59
CA LEU A 70 -16.80 -11.94 -1.00
C LEU A 70 -17.85 -12.29 -2.04
N SER A 71 -18.07 -11.42 -3.03
CA SER A 71 -19.16 -11.60 -3.99
C SER A 71 -18.75 -12.44 -5.19
N TYR A 72 -17.53 -12.28 -5.69
CA TYR A 72 -17.08 -13.00 -6.90
C TYR A 72 -16.37 -14.32 -6.59
N LEU A 73 -15.41 -14.31 -5.66
CA LEU A 73 -14.61 -15.48 -5.32
C LEU A 73 -15.18 -16.32 -4.16
N GLY A 74 -16.09 -15.76 -3.36
CA GLY A 74 -16.69 -16.46 -2.21
C GLY A 74 -15.69 -16.84 -1.12
N ILE A 75 -14.64 -16.05 -0.92
CA ILE A 75 -13.62 -16.31 0.10
C ILE A 75 -14.19 -16.06 1.49
N SER A 76 -14.26 -17.10 2.31
CA SER A 76 -14.81 -17.06 3.68
C SER A 76 -13.78 -17.29 4.79
N GLY A 77 -12.51 -17.54 4.43
CA GLY A 77 -11.44 -17.87 5.37
C GLY A 77 -10.28 -16.88 5.34
N VAL A 78 -9.73 -16.57 6.52
CA VAL A 78 -8.54 -15.71 6.69
C VAL A 78 -7.34 -16.24 5.91
N GLU A 79 -7.16 -17.57 5.87
CA GLU A 79 -6.09 -18.18 5.08
C GLU A 79 -6.22 -17.87 3.58
N GLY A 80 -7.44 -17.97 3.04
CA GLY A 80 -7.71 -17.60 1.65
C GLY A 80 -7.45 -16.12 1.39
N ALA A 81 -7.84 -15.25 2.33
CA ALA A 81 -7.61 -13.81 2.25
C ALA A 81 -6.11 -13.47 2.23
N ILE A 82 -5.30 -14.12 3.06
CA ILE A 82 -3.84 -13.95 3.08
C ILE A 82 -3.23 -14.38 1.75
N ARG A 83 -3.62 -15.55 1.23
CA ARG A 83 -3.12 -16.07 -0.07
C ARG A 83 -3.44 -15.10 -1.22
N VAL A 84 -4.67 -14.55 -1.25
CA VAL A 84 -5.04 -13.54 -2.25
C VAL A 84 -4.23 -12.26 -2.07
N GLY A 85 -4.09 -11.75 -0.85
CA GLY A 85 -3.30 -10.54 -0.57
C GLY A 85 -1.83 -10.68 -0.99
N LEU A 86 -1.20 -11.82 -0.69
CA LEU A 86 0.16 -12.13 -1.14
C LEU A 86 0.25 -12.23 -2.67
N GLY A 87 -0.73 -12.89 -3.29
CA GLY A 87 -0.81 -13.02 -4.75
C GLY A 87 -0.93 -11.67 -5.45
N LEU A 88 -1.75 -10.75 -4.91
CA LEU A 88 -1.87 -9.38 -5.40
C LEU A 88 -0.56 -8.61 -5.25
N GLY A 89 0.13 -8.74 -4.12
CA GLY A 89 1.45 -8.13 -3.91
C GLY A 89 2.47 -8.56 -4.97
N VAL A 90 2.56 -9.87 -5.23
CA VAL A 90 3.42 -10.43 -6.29
C VAL A 90 3.00 -9.93 -7.67
N LEU A 91 1.69 -9.92 -7.97
CA LEU A 91 1.15 -9.47 -9.25
C LEU A 91 1.51 -8.02 -9.55
N VAL A 92 1.27 -7.12 -8.59
CA VAL A 92 1.61 -5.69 -8.71
C VAL A 92 3.12 -5.52 -8.88
N THR A 93 3.92 -6.22 -8.07
CA THR A 93 5.38 -6.18 -8.18
C THR A 93 5.87 -6.55 -9.56
N ILE A 94 5.43 -7.70 -10.10
CA ILE A 94 5.87 -8.16 -11.43
C ILE A 94 5.41 -7.17 -12.51
N SER A 95 4.21 -6.61 -12.37
CA SER A 95 3.66 -5.66 -13.32
C SER A 95 4.41 -4.32 -13.35
N ASP A 96 4.97 -3.88 -12.21
CA ASP A 96 5.72 -2.61 -12.12
C ASP A 96 7.22 -2.76 -12.46
N ILE A 97 7.76 -3.98 -12.56
CA ILE A 97 9.19 -4.19 -12.92
C ILE A 97 9.59 -3.42 -14.19
N PRO A 98 8.87 -3.52 -15.33
CA PRO A 98 9.24 -2.79 -16.54
C PRO A 98 9.23 -1.28 -16.29
N HIS A 99 8.23 -0.77 -15.58
CA HIS A 99 8.13 0.65 -15.27
C HIS A 99 9.28 1.12 -14.39
N CYS A 100 9.67 0.35 -13.37
CA CYS A 100 10.84 0.64 -12.55
C CYS A 100 12.13 0.74 -13.39
N LEU A 101 12.34 -0.24 -14.28
CA LEU A 101 13.53 -0.31 -15.11
C LEU A 101 13.60 0.83 -16.14
N PHE A 102 12.50 1.10 -16.85
CA PHE A 102 12.46 2.12 -17.89
C PHE A 102 12.38 3.55 -17.36
N SER A 103 11.86 3.75 -16.13
CA SER A 103 11.88 5.07 -15.46
C SER A 103 13.15 5.34 -14.66
N CYS A 104 14.11 4.40 -14.66
CA CYS A 104 15.34 4.47 -13.87
C CYS A 104 15.08 4.77 -12.38
N ARG A 105 13.97 4.24 -11.83
CA ARG A 105 13.63 4.39 -10.41
C ARG A 105 14.64 3.62 -9.54
N SER A 106 14.88 4.11 -8.33
CA SER A 106 15.73 3.42 -7.36
C SER A 106 15.13 2.05 -7.02
N VAL A 107 15.94 1.00 -7.19
CA VAL A 107 15.56 -0.38 -6.82
C VAL A 107 15.25 -0.47 -5.32
N ILE A 108 15.91 0.33 -4.47
CA ILE A 108 15.63 0.38 -3.03
C ILE A 108 14.22 0.90 -2.78
N VAL A 109 13.83 1.99 -3.46
CA VAL A 109 12.47 2.54 -3.37
C VAL A 109 11.46 1.54 -3.89
N PHE A 110 11.73 0.92 -5.05
CA PHE A 110 10.87 -0.10 -5.62
C PHE A 110 10.58 -1.24 -4.63
N ILE A 111 11.61 -1.77 -3.96
CA ILE A 111 11.43 -2.84 -2.97
C ILE A 111 10.61 -2.35 -1.78
N ILE A 112 10.89 -1.16 -1.25
CA ILE A 112 10.16 -0.60 -0.10
C ILE A 112 8.68 -0.42 -0.43
N ASP A 113 8.38 0.16 -1.59
CA ASP A 113 7.01 0.44 -2.04
C ASP A 113 6.21 -0.86 -2.23
N HIS A 114 6.81 -1.88 -2.87
CA HIS A 114 6.09 -3.13 -3.16
C HIS A 114 5.92 -4.05 -1.95
N LEU A 115 6.87 -4.03 -1.00
CA LEU A 115 6.68 -4.70 0.28
C LEU A 115 5.58 -4.03 1.10
N TYR A 116 5.52 -2.69 1.07
CA TYR A 116 4.42 -1.93 1.66
C TYR A 116 3.08 -2.31 1.03
N ASP A 117 2.97 -2.28 -0.29
CA ASP A 117 1.74 -2.62 -1.02
C ASP A 117 1.30 -4.05 -0.69
N THR A 118 2.23 -5.00 -0.64
CA THR A 118 1.95 -6.39 -0.25
C THR A 118 1.41 -6.47 1.18
N ALA A 119 2.02 -5.78 2.13
CA ALA A 119 1.56 -5.75 3.52
C ALA A 119 0.16 -5.14 3.63
N VAL A 120 -0.11 -4.06 2.89
CA VAL A 120 -1.42 -3.43 2.81
C VAL A 120 -2.44 -4.36 2.18
N PHE A 121 -2.16 -5.01 1.04
CA PHE A 121 -3.08 -5.95 0.43
C PHE A 121 -3.44 -7.11 1.37
N VAL A 122 -2.47 -7.70 2.06
CA VAL A 122 -2.72 -8.75 3.04
C VAL A 122 -3.61 -8.26 4.18
N ALA A 123 -3.31 -7.08 4.74
CA ALA A 123 -4.10 -6.50 5.83
C ALA A 123 -5.53 -6.17 5.37
N MET A 124 -5.68 -5.61 4.17
CA MET A 124 -6.98 -5.25 3.62
C MET A 124 -7.82 -6.49 3.33
N CYS A 125 -7.27 -7.48 2.63
CA CYS A 125 -7.98 -8.73 2.32
C CYS A 125 -8.42 -9.44 3.60
N THR A 126 -7.52 -9.51 4.59
CA THR A 126 -7.82 -10.15 5.88
C THR A 126 -8.91 -9.40 6.64
N SER A 127 -8.83 -8.07 6.72
CA SER A 127 -9.85 -7.25 7.38
C SER A 127 -11.21 -7.36 6.71
N ILE A 128 -11.23 -7.38 5.37
CA ILE A 128 -12.46 -7.52 4.59
C ILE A 128 -13.13 -8.86 4.84
N VAL A 129 -12.39 -9.96 4.86
CA VAL A 129 -12.95 -11.31 5.04
C VAL A 129 -13.29 -11.59 6.51
N HIS A 130 -12.51 -11.07 7.45
CA HIS A 130 -12.75 -11.32 8.87
C HIS A 130 -13.95 -10.51 9.43
N PHE A 131 -14.20 -9.31 8.91
CA PHE A 131 -15.25 -8.39 9.37
C PHE A 131 -16.32 -8.08 8.31
N GLY A 132 -16.37 -8.84 7.23
CA GLY A 132 -17.31 -8.66 6.10
C GLY A 132 -18.29 -9.81 6.01
#